data_AF-A0A1H7CLJ0-F1
#
_entry.id   AF-A0A1H7CLJ0-F1
#
_cell.length_a   1.000
_cell.length_b   1.000
_cell.length_c   1.000
_cell.angle_alpha   90.00
_cell.angle_beta   90.00
_cell.angle_gamma   90.00
#
_symmetry.space_group_name_H-M   'P 1'
#
loop_
_entity.id
_entity.type
_entity.pdbx_description
1 polymer ?
#
loop_
_entity_poly.entity_id
_entity_poly.type
_entity_poly.pdbx_seq_one_letter_code
_entity_poly.pdbx_strand_id
1 'polypeptide(L)'
;MTRDDPDKQKTGEQPDLEHLDAAVTHVDQMVSSGNIAVSAARGILYSLIETLGALVGDPDLPEHARSGYEGLLETARELRVKLDR
;
A
#
# COMPACT_ATOMS: atom_id res chain seq x y z
N MET A 1 -26.19 -9.56 31.82
CA MET A 1 -26.32 -8.21 31.22
C MET A 1 -25.13 -8.06 30.28
N THR A 2 -25.44 -7.99 28.99
CA THR A 2 -24.66 -7.55 27.81
C THR A 2 -23.34 -8.26 27.46
N ARG A 3 -23.33 -8.80 26.22
CA ARG A 3 -22.25 -9.39 25.41
C ARG A 3 -21.48 -8.29 24.64
N ASP A 4 -20.23 -8.61 24.29
CA ASP A 4 -19.40 -8.09 23.18
C ASP A 4 -19.22 -6.54 23.09
N ASP A 5 -18.14 -5.94 22.57
CA ASP A 5 -17.34 -6.24 21.38
C ASP A 5 -15.89 -5.70 21.53
N PRO A 6 -14.84 -6.41 21.04
CA PRO A 6 -13.50 -5.87 20.91
C PRO A 6 -13.19 -5.53 19.44
N ASP A 7 -13.89 -4.58 18.82
CA ASP A 7 -13.42 -4.04 17.53
C ASP A 7 -14.07 -2.69 17.24
N LYS A 8 -13.48 -1.62 17.77
CA LYS A 8 -13.70 -0.29 17.20
C LYS A 8 -12.79 -0.16 15.99
N GLN A 9 -13.19 -0.77 14.87
CA GLN A 9 -12.80 -0.33 13.55
C GLN A 9 -13.17 1.14 13.41
N LYS A 10 -12.19 2.01 13.65
CA LYS A 10 -12.30 3.44 13.38
C LYS A 10 -12.31 3.61 11.86
N THR A 11 -13.50 3.87 11.34
CA THR A 11 -13.81 3.98 9.91
C THR A 11 -13.30 5.30 9.28
N GLY A 12 -12.07 5.69 9.58
CA GLY A 12 -11.44 6.92 9.06
C GLY A 12 -9.95 7.08 9.39
N GLU A 13 -9.28 6.03 9.88
CA GLU A 13 -7.83 6.05 10.07
C GLU A 13 -7.14 5.89 8.71
N GLN A 14 -6.14 6.74 8.44
CA GLN A 14 -5.22 6.56 7.32
C GLN A 14 -4.72 5.10 7.34
N PRO A 15 -4.59 4.44 6.17
CA PRO A 15 -4.12 3.07 6.12
C PRO A 15 -2.76 2.99 6.82
N ASP A 16 -2.63 2.04 7.75
CA ASP A 16 -1.40 1.84 8.49
C ASP A 16 -0.24 1.51 7.53
N LEU A 17 0.93 2.10 7.78
CA LEU A 17 2.11 1.92 6.93
C LEU A 17 2.47 0.43 6.78
N GLU A 18 2.32 -0.37 7.85
CA GLU A 18 2.62 -1.80 7.82
C GLU A 18 1.67 -2.55 6.87
N HIS A 19 0.40 -2.14 6.78
CA HIS A 19 -0.56 -2.73 5.84
C HIS A 19 -0.22 -2.41 4.39
N LEU A 20 0.19 -1.18 4.09
CA LEU A 20 0.58 -0.81 2.73
C LEU A 20 1.88 -1.50 2.32
N ASP A 21 2.84 -1.62 3.24
CA ASP A 21 4.10 -2.34 3.01
C ASP A 21 3.83 -3.82 2.71
N ALA A 22 3.00 -4.46 3.54
CA ALA A 22 2.57 -5.83 3.32
C ALA A 22 1.86 -6.00 1.96
N ALA A 23 1.04 -5.02 1.54
CA ALA A 23 0.37 -5.07 0.25
C ALA A 23 1.35 -5.01 -0.93
N VAL A 24 2.35 -4.10 -0.90
CA VAL A 24 3.38 -4.01 -1.95
C VAL A 24 4.20 -5.30 -2.00
N THR A 25 4.65 -5.79 -0.84
CA THR A 25 5.39 -7.04 -0.71
C THR A 25 4.58 -8.24 -1.24
N HIS A 26 3.29 -8.29 -0.94
CA HIS A 26 2.43 -9.37 -1.41
C HIS A 26 2.28 -9.37 -2.94
N VAL A 27 2.17 -8.20 -3.57
CA VAL A 27 2.13 -8.09 -5.04
C VAL A 27 3.43 -8.59 -5.65
N ASP A 28 4.58 -8.20 -5.10
CA ASP A 28 5.89 -8.67 -5.56
C ASP A 28 6.01 -10.20 -5.49
N GLN A 29 5.56 -10.79 -4.38
CA GLN A 29 5.54 -12.25 -4.20
C GLN A 29 4.62 -12.95 -5.20
N MET A 30 3.40 -12.42 -5.41
CA MET A 30 2.47 -13.00 -6.38
C MET A 30 3.01 -12.95 -7.81
N VAL A 31 3.66 -11.84 -8.19
CA VAL A 31 4.34 -11.70 -9.48
C VAL A 31 5.46 -12.71 -9.61
N SER A 32 6.36 -12.75 -8.63
CA SER A 32 7.55 -13.62 -8.65
C SER A 32 7.20 -15.10 -8.66
N SER A 33 6.07 -15.48 -8.06
CA SER A 33 5.56 -16.86 -8.05
C SER A 33 4.70 -17.21 -9.27
N GLY A 34 4.36 -16.25 -10.13
CA GLY A 34 3.47 -16.46 -11.26
C GLY A 34 2.00 -16.70 -10.88
N ASN A 35 1.63 -16.40 -9.62
CA ASN A 35 0.28 -16.57 -9.09
C ASN A 35 -0.70 -15.45 -9.48
N ILE A 36 -0.19 -14.41 -10.15
CA ILE A 36 -1.00 -13.31 -10.68
C ILE A 36 -0.60 -13.00 -12.12
N ALA A 37 -1.58 -12.63 -12.95
CA ALA A 37 -1.30 -12.09 -14.26
C ALA A 37 -0.59 -10.73 -14.14
N VAL A 38 0.41 -10.48 -14.99
CA VAL A 38 1.18 -9.22 -15.00
C VAL A 38 0.26 -7.99 -15.16
N SER A 39 -0.79 -8.09 -15.96
CA SER A 39 -1.78 -7.01 -16.13
C SER A 39 -2.55 -6.69 -14.85
N ALA A 40 -2.93 -7.71 -14.08
CA ALA A 40 -3.62 -7.53 -12.79
C ALA A 40 -2.68 -6.94 -11.73
N ALA A 41 -1.43 -7.46 -11.63
CA ALA A 41 -0.42 -6.90 -10.75
C ALA A 41 -0.16 -5.42 -11.05
N ARG A 42 -0.09 -5.05 -12.33
CA ARG A 42 0.08 -3.66 -12.76
C ARG A 42 -1.08 -2.77 -12.32
N GLY A 43 -2.32 -3.24 -12.45
CA GLY A 43 -3.50 -2.54 -11.96
C GLY A 43 -3.43 -2.26 -10.46
N ILE A 44 -3.07 -3.28 -9.67
CA ILE A 44 -2.91 -3.13 -8.21
C ILE A 44 -1.82 -2.12 -7.88
N LEU A 45 -0.67 -2.17 -8.57
CA LEU A 45 0.42 -1.23 -8.33
C LEU A 45 0.04 0.22 -8.68
N TYR A 46 -0.76 0.45 -9.71
CA TYR A 46 -1.27 1.80 -9.98
C TYR A 46 -2.12 2.31 -8.82
N SER A 47 -3.04 1.49 -8.30
CA SER A 47 -3.87 1.87 -7.15
C SER A 47 -3.05 2.13 -5.89
N LEU A 48 -2.01 1.31 -5.63
CA LEU A 48 -1.11 1.51 -4.49
C LEU A 48 -0.28 2.80 -4.65
N ILE A 49 0.27 3.05 -5.83
CA ILE A 49 1.03 4.26 -6.14
C ILE A 49 0.16 5.51 -5.98
N GLU A 50 -1.10 5.46 -6.44
CA GLU A 50 -2.05 6.57 -6.29
C GLU A 50 -2.38 6.82 -4.81
N THR A 51 -2.67 5.77 -4.05
CA THR A 51 -2.97 5.86 -2.61
C THR A 51 -1.79 6.44 -1.84
N LEU A 52 -0.58 5.91 -2.07
CA LEU A 52 0.65 6.40 -1.44
C LEU A 52 0.96 7.85 -1.86
N GLY A 53 0.75 8.18 -3.13
CA GLY A 53 0.91 9.54 -3.63
C GLY A 53 -0.05 10.54 -2.98
N ALA A 54 -1.31 10.13 -2.73
CA ALA A 54 -2.29 10.96 -2.03
C ALA A 54 -1.88 11.20 -0.57
N LEU A 55 -1.38 10.17 0.12
CA LEU A 55 -0.89 10.30 1.51
C LEU A 55 0.34 11.20 1.59
N VAL A 56 1.34 10.96 0.73
CA VAL A 56 2.55 11.82 0.65
C VAL A 56 2.20 13.24 0.22
N GLY A 57 1.12 13.45 -0.52
CA GLY A 57 0.63 14.77 -0.91
C GLY A 57 -0.11 15.53 0.19
N ASP A 58 -0.47 14.87 1.30
CA ASP A 58 -1.20 15.48 2.41
C ASP A 58 -0.27 16.45 3.19
N PRO A 59 -0.59 17.76 3.25
CA PRO A 59 0.21 18.74 3.97
C PRO A 59 0.18 18.53 5.49
N ASP A 60 -0.86 17.86 6.02
CA ASP A 60 -1.02 17.62 7.45
C ASP A 60 -0.30 16.33 7.91
N LEU A 61 0.27 15.57 6.98
CA LEU A 61 0.96 14.33 7.30
C LEU A 61 2.26 14.58 8.10
N PRO A 62 2.44 13.92 9.27
CA PRO A 62 3.67 14.03 10.06
C PRO A 62 4.90 13.58 9.28
N GLU A 63 6.02 14.29 9.45
CA GLU A 63 7.24 14.05 8.68
C GLU A 63 7.77 12.62 8.78
N HIS A 64 7.72 12.02 9.97
CA HIS A 64 8.16 10.63 10.19
C HIS A 64 7.29 9.61 9.44
N ALA A 65 6.00 9.89 9.27
CA ALA A 65 5.09 9.06 8.49
C ALA A 65 5.28 9.30 6.98
N ARG A 66 5.51 10.55 6.58
CA ARG A 66 5.81 10.95 5.20
C ARG A 66 6.98 10.18 4.62
N SER A 67 8.12 10.15 5.32
CA SER A 67 9.30 9.42 4.84
C SER A 67 9.04 7.92 4.64
N GLY A 68 8.21 7.32 5.50
CA GLY A 68 7.80 5.91 5.35
C GLY A 68 6.98 5.67 4.09
N TYR A 69 5.94 6.48 3.87
CA TYR A 69 5.12 6.37 2.66
C TYR A 69 5.89 6.73 1.38
N GLU A 70 6.85 7.65 1.43
CA GLU A 70 7.73 7.99 0.31
C GLU A 70 8.62 6.81 -0.11
N GLY A 71 9.26 6.15 0.86
CA GLY A 71 10.07 4.95 0.56
C GLY A 71 9.22 3.81 -0.01
N LEU A 72 7.99 3.65 0.49
CA LEU A 72 7.07 2.66 -0.05
C LEU A 72 6.55 3.02 -1.45
N LEU A 73 6.28 4.31 -1.70
CA LEU A 73 5.91 4.83 -3.01
C LEU A 73 7.01 4.60 -4.05
N GLU A 74 8.27 4.80 -3.67
CA GLU A 74 9.43 4.47 -4.50
C GLU A 74 9.47 2.97 -4.82
N THR A 75 9.35 2.12 -3.81
CA THR A 75 9.34 0.65 -3.97
C THR A 75 8.23 0.17 -4.92
N ALA A 76 7.01 0.70 -4.75
CA ALA A 76 5.89 0.37 -5.62
C ALA A 76 6.13 0.82 -7.08
N ARG A 77 6.74 1.99 -7.29
CA ARG A 77 7.10 2.49 -8.63
C ARG A 77 8.17 1.63 -9.28
N GLU A 78 9.19 1.23 -8.54
CA GLU A 78 10.24 0.33 -9.05
C GLU A 78 9.66 -1.01 -9.49
N LEU A 79 8.80 -1.61 -8.66
CA LEU A 79 8.15 -2.88 -8.99
C LEU A 79 7.31 -2.76 -10.26
N ARG A 80 6.55 -1.67 -10.41
CA ARG A 80 5.78 -1.42 -11.64
C ARG A 80 6.69 -1.32 -12.87
N VAL A 81 7.81 -0.61 -12.77
CA VAL A 81 8.78 -0.49 -13.88
C VAL A 81 9.38 -1.86 -14.25
N LYS A 82 9.63 -2.73 -13.26
CA LYS A 82 10.09 -4.11 -13.52
C LYS A 82 9.07 -4.93 -14.31
N LEU A 83 7.76 -4.70 -14.10
CA LEU A 83 6.68 -5.36 -14.85
C LEU A 83 6.49 -4.85 -16.28
N ASP A 84 7.09 -3.72 -16.65
CA ASP A 84 7.01 -3.11 -17.98
C ASP A 84 8.23 -3.44 -18.87
N ARG A 85 9.25 -4.09 -18.32
CA ARG A 85 10.43 -4.57 -19.04
C ARG A 85 10.26 -6.00 -19.53
#